data_AF-A0A383CFD3-F1
#
_entry.id   AF-A0A383CFD3-F1
#
_cell.length_a   1.000
_cell.length_b   1.000
_cell.length_c   1.000
_cell.angle_alpha   90.00
_cell.angle_beta   90.00
_cell.angle_gamma   90.00
#
_symmetry.space_group_name_H-M   'P 1'
#
loop_
_entity.id
_entity.type
_entity.pdbx_description
1 polymer ?
#
loop_
_entity_poly.entity_id
_entity_poly.type
_entity_poly.pdbx_seq_one_letter_code
_entity_poly.pdbx_strand_id
1 'polypeptide(L)'
;MASKLLANFQSNFQKSKEEELSLEKYLDLCKKDKLTYASSAERMLATIGEPEHVDTSQNSRLSRIFLNRTVRVYPAFKDFYGLEDTIERIVGFFKHAAQGLEERKQVLYLLGPVGGGKSSLAERLKELMENFPVYTLKAGDDISPVYETPLGLFPADKYGDEIEKEYKIPQRYLTG
;
A
#
# COMPACT_ATOMS: atom_id res chain seq x y z
N MET A 1 -10.30 26.77 -26.31
CA MET A 1 -9.49 26.51 -25.10
C MET A 1 -10.05 25.24 -24.48
N ALA A 2 -9.39 24.08 -24.65
CA ALA A 2 -9.88 22.82 -24.08
C ALA A 2 -10.13 23.05 -22.58
N SER A 3 -11.34 22.71 -22.11
CA SER A 3 -11.72 23.01 -20.74
C SER A 3 -10.71 22.34 -19.79
N LYS A 4 -10.32 23.04 -18.72
CA LYS A 4 -9.43 22.50 -17.68
C LYS A 4 -9.89 21.14 -17.17
N LEU A 5 -11.21 20.88 -17.22
CA LEU A 5 -11.83 19.59 -16.95
C LEU A 5 -11.39 18.49 -17.93
N LEU A 6 -11.42 18.74 -19.24
CA LEU A 6 -11.02 17.75 -20.26
C LEU A 6 -9.52 17.47 -20.21
N ALA A 7 -8.69 18.48 -19.95
CA ALA A 7 -7.25 18.28 -19.76
C ALA A 7 -6.94 17.42 -18.51
N ASN A 8 -7.62 17.68 -17.40
CA ASN A 8 -7.50 16.87 -16.18
C ASN A 8 -8.02 15.45 -16.39
N PHE A 9 -9.16 15.29 -17.07
CA PHE A 9 -9.71 13.97 -17.39
C PHE A 9 -8.77 13.16 -18.27
N GLN A 10 -8.20 13.77 -19.32
CA GLN A 10 -7.22 13.09 -20.18
C GLN A 10 -5.96 12.67 -19.41
N SER A 11 -5.45 13.53 -18.52
CA SER A 11 -4.28 13.20 -17.69
C SER A 11 -4.57 12.05 -16.73
N ASN A 12 -5.73 12.04 -16.06
CA ASN A 12 -6.12 10.96 -15.16
C ASN A 12 -6.41 9.65 -15.92
N PHE A 13 -7.06 9.74 -17.08
CA PHE A 13 -7.36 8.59 -17.93
C PHE A 13 -6.08 7.95 -18.50
N GLN A 14 -5.06 8.74 -18.83
CA GLN A 14 -3.75 8.22 -19.22
C GLN A 14 -3.07 7.48 -18.07
N LYS A 15 -3.19 7.96 -16.82
CA LYS A 15 -2.63 7.27 -15.64
C LYS A 15 -3.32 5.94 -15.33
N SER A 16 -4.61 5.81 -15.64
CA SER A 16 -5.35 4.55 -15.48
C SER A 16 -5.15 3.58 -16.65
N LYS A 17 -4.43 3.99 -17.70
CA LYS A 17 -4.20 3.13 -18.86
C LYS A 17 -3.11 2.13 -18.51
N GLU A 18 -3.38 0.87 -18.77
CA GLU A 18 -2.38 -0.20 -18.65
C GLU A 18 -1.19 0.11 -19.58
N GLU A 19 0.00 0.13 -18.99
CA GLU A 19 1.25 0.33 -19.72
C GLU A 19 2.00 -0.99 -19.82
N GLU A 20 2.43 -1.33 -21.04
CA GLU A 20 3.28 -2.49 -21.27
C GLU A 20 4.76 -2.12 -21.12
N LEU A 21 5.46 -2.89 -20.31
CA LEU A 21 6.89 -2.74 -20.05
C LEU A 21 7.61 -4.04 -20.45
N SER A 22 8.79 -3.90 -21.05
CA SER A 22 9.69 -5.05 -21.14
C SER A 22 10.22 -5.39 -19.75
N LEU A 23 10.62 -6.66 -19.58
CA LEU A 23 11.20 -7.13 -18.32
C LEU A 23 12.44 -6.30 -17.93
N GLU A 24 13.29 -5.94 -18.89
CA GLU A 24 14.46 -5.08 -18.69
C GLU A 24 14.07 -3.70 -18.14
N LYS A 25 13.06 -3.03 -18.73
CA LYS A 25 12.57 -1.73 -18.25
C LYS A 25 11.97 -1.83 -16.86
N TYR A 26 11.25 -2.91 -16.57
CA TYR A 26 10.72 -3.18 -15.23
C TYR A 26 11.84 -3.32 -14.19
N LEU A 27 12.88 -4.08 -14.49
CA LEU A 27 14.03 -4.26 -13.60
C LEU A 27 14.79 -2.94 -13.40
N ASP A 28 15.00 -2.15 -14.44
CA ASP A 28 15.59 -0.81 -14.32
C ASP A 28 14.73 0.16 -13.50
N LEU A 29 13.41 0.02 -13.55
CA LEU A 29 12.50 0.78 -12.70
C LEU A 29 12.64 0.38 -11.23
N CYS A 30 12.81 -0.92 -10.96
CA CYS A 30 13.05 -1.44 -9.61
C CYS A 30 14.31 -0.83 -8.96
N LYS A 31 15.36 -0.52 -9.74
CA LYS A 31 16.56 0.18 -9.24
C LYS A 31 16.25 1.56 -8.66
N LYS A 32 15.25 2.24 -9.23
CA LYS A 32 14.92 3.64 -8.94
C LYS A 32 13.85 3.75 -7.87
N ASP A 33 12.85 2.88 -7.91
CA ASP A 33 11.71 2.92 -7.01
C ASP A 33 11.41 1.54 -6.41
N LYS A 34 11.51 1.45 -5.08
CA LYS A 34 11.20 0.24 -4.32
C LYS A 34 9.71 -0.12 -4.37
N LEU A 35 8.82 0.84 -4.58
CA LEU A 35 7.39 0.60 -4.69
C LEU A 35 7.04 -0.22 -5.94
N THR A 36 7.93 -0.29 -6.93
CA THR A 36 7.78 -1.13 -8.12
C THR A 36 7.59 -2.61 -7.74
N TYR A 37 8.36 -3.11 -6.76
CA TYR A 37 8.33 -4.50 -6.31
C TYR A 37 7.81 -4.67 -4.88
N ALA A 38 7.32 -3.60 -4.25
CA ALA A 38 6.79 -3.64 -2.89
C ALA A 38 5.59 -4.59 -2.75
N SER A 39 5.49 -5.25 -1.60
CA SER A 39 4.29 -5.99 -1.21
C SER A 39 3.07 -5.07 -1.06
N SER A 40 1.87 -5.67 -1.03
CA SER A 40 0.63 -4.94 -0.74
C SER A 40 0.68 -4.20 0.60
N ALA A 41 1.30 -4.81 1.63
CA ALA A 41 1.46 -4.20 2.94
C ALA A 41 2.40 -2.98 2.91
N GLU A 42 3.53 -3.07 2.19
CA GLU A 42 4.46 -1.95 2.05
C GLU A 42 3.83 -0.78 1.29
N ARG A 43 3.08 -1.05 0.22
CA ARG A 43 2.31 -0.01 -0.49
C ARG A 43 1.28 0.63 0.44
N MET A 44 0.57 -0.17 1.23
CA MET A 44 -0.40 0.35 2.18
C MET A 44 0.25 1.28 3.21
N LEU A 45 1.41 0.93 3.77
CA LEU A 45 2.13 1.82 4.69
C LEU A 45 2.58 3.11 4.02
N ALA A 46 3.09 3.02 2.78
CA ALA A 46 3.52 4.19 2.03
C ALA A 46 2.36 5.16 1.74
N THR A 47 1.13 4.65 1.56
CA THR A 47 -0.06 5.48 1.29
C THR A 47 -0.70 6.02 2.56
N ILE A 48 -0.71 5.25 3.64
CA ILE A 48 -1.17 5.70 4.97
C ILE A 48 -0.27 6.82 5.49
N GLY A 49 1.04 6.69 5.31
CA GLY A 49 2.03 7.67 5.74
C GLY A 49 2.30 7.64 7.24
N GLU A 50 3.00 8.68 7.70
CA GLU A 50 3.42 8.82 9.09
C GLU A 50 2.32 9.40 9.99
N PRO A 51 2.25 8.98 11.26
CA PRO A 51 1.30 9.52 12.22
C PRO A 51 1.72 10.88 12.77
N GLU A 52 0.73 11.72 13.05
CA GLU A 52 0.85 12.88 13.91
C GLU A 52 0.64 12.46 15.38
N HIS A 53 1.52 12.92 16.27
CA HIS A 53 1.39 12.67 17.70
C HIS A 53 0.57 13.78 18.36
N VAL A 54 -0.65 13.44 18.78
CA VAL A 54 -1.58 14.40 19.38
C VAL A 54 -1.62 14.21 20.89
N ASP A 55 -1.17 15.22 21.65
CA ASP A 55 -1.36 15.30 23.09
C ASP A 55 -2.82 15.67 23.41
N THR A 56 -3.57 14.69 23.90
CA THR A 56 -5.00 14.88 24.15
C THR A 56 -5.29 15.69 25.41
N SER A 57 -4.32 15.91 26.29
CA SER A 57 -4.49 16.73 27.49
C SER A 57 -4.77 18.21 27.18
N GLN A 58 -4.29 18.70 26.03
CA GLN A 58 -4.48 20.07 25.57
C GLN A 58 -5.90 20.36 25.04
N ASN A 59 -6.73 19.32 24.87
CA ASN A 59 -8.08 19.45 24.34
C ASN A 59 -9.10 18.80 25.27
N SER A 60 -10.01 19.60 25.84
CA SER A 60 -11.00 19.13 26.81
C SER A 60 -11.87 17.95 26.31
N ARG A 61 -12.16 17.87 25.01
CA ARG A 61 -12.92 16.75 24.42
C ARG A 61 -12.05 15.49 24.30
N LEU A 62 -10.87 15.62 23.71
CA LEU A 62 -9.97 14.48 23.50
C LEU A 62 -9.43 13.93 24.83
N SER A 63 -9.14 14.81 25.79
CA SER A 63 -8.75 14.49 27.16
C SER A 63 -9.68 13.48 27.82
N ARG A 64 -11.01 13.67 27.68
CA ARG A 64 -12.02 12.78 28.27
C ARG A 64 -12.13 11.45 27.52
N ILE A 65 -11.97 11.46 26.20
CA ILE A 65 -12.10 10.26 25.36
C ILE A 65 -10.88 9.36 25.51
N PHE A 66 -9.69 9.95 25.54
CA PHE A 66 -8.41 9.25 25.51
C PHE A 66 -7.63 9.34 26.83
N LEU A 67 -8.26 9.84 27.89
CA LEU A 67 -7.70 9.89 29.24
C LEU A 67 -6.32 10.57 29.30
N ASN A 68 -6.19 11.72 28.62
CA ASN A 68 -4.96 12.52 28.54
C ASN A 68 -3.74 11.80 27.92
N ARG A 69 -3.91 10.65 27.24
CA ARG A 69 -2.79 9.98 26.58
C ARG A 69 -2.43 10.68 25.27
N THR A 70 -1.19 10.52 24.83
CA THR A 70 -0.81 10.86 23.45
C THR A 70 -1.33 9.79 22.49
N VAL A 71 -2.01 10.20 21.43
CA VAL A 71 -2.54 9.29 20.40
C VAL A 71 -1.86 9.53 19.06
N ARG A 72 -1.70 8.47 18.27
CA ARG A 72 -1.23 8.55 16.89
C ARG A 72 -2.43 8.78 15.97
N VAL A 73 -2.42 9.89 15.25
CA VAL A 73 -3.45 10.23 14.28
C VAL A 73 -2.85 10.17 12.89
N TYR A 74 -3.44 9.34 12.03
CA TYR A 74 -2.98 9.20 10.65
C TYR A 74 -3.82 10.11 9.73
N PRO A 75 -3.20 11.08 9.02
CA PRO A 75 -3.94 12.00 8.14
C PRO A 75 -4.79 11.30 7.07
N ALA A 76 -4.35 10.13 6.60
CA ALA A 76 -5.09 9.26 5.69
C ALA A 76 -6.48 8.85 6.23
N PHE A 77 -6.70 8.92 7.54
CA PHE A 77 -7.95 8.56 8.22
C PHE A 77 -8.57 9.73 9.02
N LYS A 78 -8.28 10.98 8.65
CA LYS A 78 -8.75 12.19 9.35
C LYS A 78 -10.28 12.30 9.55
N ASP A 79 -11.06 11.60 8.73
CA ASP A 79 -12.53 11.61 8.76
C ASP A 79 -13.10 10.54 9.73
N PHE A 80 -12.24 9.71 10.33
CA PHE A 80 -12.61 8.57 11.18
C PHE A 80 -12.41 8.90 12.67
N TYR A 81 -13.30 9.74 13.20
CA TYR A 81 -13.26 10.18 14.60
C TYR A 81 -13.59 9.05 15.58
N GLY A 82 -12.80 8.91 16.65
CA GLY A 82 -13.01 7.91 17.70
C GLY A 82 -12.55 6.50 17.32
N LEU A 83 -11.92 6.33 16.16
CA LEU A 83 -11.35 5.07 15.67
C LEU A 83 -9.82 5.06 15.69
N GLU A 84 -9.17 6.01 16.35
CA GLU A 84 -7.72 6.22 16.35
C GLU A 84 -6.98 4.95 16.81
N ASP A 85 -7.43 4.30 17.89
CA ASP A 85 -6.88 3.01 18.35
C ASP A 85 -7.08 1.88 17.34
N THR A 86 -8.23 1.87 16.65
CA THR A 86 -8.54 0.84 15.66
C THR A 86 -7.67 1.02 14.43
N ILE A 87 -7.49 2.26 13.99
CA ILE A 87 -6.58 2.63 12.89
C ILE A 87 -5.15 2.25 13.27
N GLU A 88 -4.68 2.58 14.48
CA GLU A 88 -3.33 2.21 14.92
C GLU A 88 -3.10 0.69 14.87
N ARG A 89 -4.10 -0.12 15.23
CA ARG A 89 -4.03 -1.60 15.09
C ARG A 89 -3.96 -2.05 13.63
N ILE A 90 -4.74 -1.42 12.75
CA ILE A 90 -4.72 -1.71 11.30
C ILE A 90 -3.35 -1.35 10.71
N VAL A 91 -2.79 -0.19 11.07
CA VAL A 91 -1.45 0.21 10.65
C VAL A 91 -0.40 -0.76 11.21
N GLY A 92 -0.55 -1.20 12.45
CA GLY A 92 0.27 -2.25 13.07
C GLY A 92 0.27 -3.55 12.27
N PHE A 93 -0.91 -4.01 11.84
CA PHE A 93 -1.06 -5.19 10.98
C PHE A 93 -0.24 -5.06 9.68
N PHE A 94 -0.38 -3.94 8.96
CA PHE A 94 0.41 -3.71 7.74
C PHE A 94 1.90 -3.58 8.02
N LYS A 95 2.28 -2.96 9.15
CA LYS A 95 3.68 -2.81 9.56
C LYS A 95 4.35 -4.17 9.78
N HIS A 96 3.68 -5.07 10.49
CA HIS A 96 4.20 -6.41 10.71
C HIS A 96 4.21 -7.25 9.42
N ALA A 97 3.16 -7.15 8.61
CA ALA A 97 3.10 -7.83 7.31
C ALA A 97 4.22 -7.38 6.36
N ALA A 98 4.52 -6.08 6.29
CA ALA A 98 5.62 -5.52 5.49
C ALA A 98 7.01 -5.98 5.97
N GLN A 99 7.15 -6.32 7.25
CA GLN A 99 8.37 -6.90 7.82
C GLN A 99 8.50 -8.41 7.55
N GLY A 100 7.50 -9.01 6.90
CA GLY A 100 7.49 -10.45 6.61
C GLY A 100 7.09 -11.32 7.79
N LEU A 101 6.48 -10.74 8.83
CA LEU A 101 5.95 -11.45 10.01
C LEU A 101 4.65 -12.23 9.67
N GLU A 102 4.04 -12.84 10.68
CA GLU A 102 2.91 -13.76 10.52
C GLU A 102 1.69 -13.11 9.84
N GLU A 103 1.45 -11.83 10.10
CA GLU A 103 0.35 -11.03 9.57
C GLU A 103 0.29 -11.06 8.04
N ARG A 104 1.43 -11.27 7.36
CA ARG A 104 1.49 -11.41 5.90
C ARG A 104 0.66 -12.59 5.36
N LYS A 105 0.37 -13.59 6.21
CA LYS A 105 -0.41 -14.80 5.88
C LYS A 105 -1.83 -14.76 6.47
N GLN A 106 -2.20 -13.68 7.15
CA GLN A 106 -3.48 -13.54 7.85
C GLN A 106 -4.44 -12.66 7.05
N VAL A 107 -5.74 -12.76 7.39
CA VAL A 107 -6.79 -11.93 6.79
C VAL A 107 -7.21 -10.85 7.78
N LEU A 108 -7.23 -9.60 7.35
CA LEU A 108 -7.74 -8.49 8.15
C LEU A 108 -9.27 -8.57 8.23
N TYR A 109 -9.80 -8.92 9.40
CA TYR A 109 -11.24 -9.04 9.64
C TYR A 109 -11.78 -7.86 10.46
N LEU A 110 -12.66 -7.05 9.85
CA LEU A 110 -13.31 -5.91 10.50
C LEU A 110 -14.62 -6.36 11.16
N LEU A 111 -14.60 -6.52 12.48
CA LEU A 111 -15.78 -6.93 13.28
C LEU A 111 -16.36 -5.74 14.07
N GLY A 112 -17.69 -5.63 14.12
CA GLY A 112 -18.37 -4.59 14.91
C GLY A 112 -19.87 -4.45 14.58
N PRO A 113 -20.62 -3.65 15.36
CA PRO A 113 -22.06 -3.48 15.19
C PRO A 113 -22.43 -2.83 13.84
N VAL A 114 -23.68 -3.01 13.40
CA VAL A 114 -24.21 -2.34 12.20
C VAL A 114 -24.08 -0.83 12.37
N GLY A 115 -23.67 -0.12 11.32
CA GLY A 115 -23.45 1.33 11.36
C GLY A 115 -22.11 1.79 11.96
N GLY A 116 -21.27 0.89 12.47
CA GLY A 116 -19.96 1.23 13.07
C GLY A 116 -18.85 1.64 12.08
N GLY A 117 -19.17 2.11 10.88
CA GLY A 117 -18.18 2.63 9.92
C GLY A 117 -17.27 1.60 9.24
N LYS A 118 -17.50 0.29 9.42
CA LYS A 118 -16.67 -0.79 8.84
C LYS A 118 -16.53 -0.71 7.33
N SER A 119 -17.65 -0.52 6.62
CA SER A 119 -17.65 -0.39 5.16
C SER A 119 -16.92 0.88 4.72
N SER A 120 -17.11 2.00 5.43
CA SER A 120 -16.38 3.25 5.15
C SER A 120 -14.87 3.07 5.33
N LEU A 121 -14.44 2.34 6.35
CA LEU A 121 -13.02 2.04 6.59
C LEU A 121 -12.45 1.14 5.50
N ALA A 122 -13.21 0.12 5.08
CA ALA A 122 -12.81 -0.75 3.98
C ALA A 122 -12.68 0.02 2.65
N GLU A 123 -13.61 0.93 2.35
CA GLU A 123 -13.51 1.80 1.17
C GLU A 123 -12.30 2.73 1.26
N ARG A 124 -12.02 3.34 2.43
CA ARG A 124 -10.81 4.16 2.60
C ARG A 124 -9.53 3.34 2.39
N LEU A 125 -9.46 2.12 2.90
CA LEU A 125 -8.32 1.22 2.65
C LEU A 125 -8.19 0.87 1.16
N LYS A 126 -9.31 0.66 0.46
CA LYS A 126 -9.32 0.44 -0.98
C LYS A 126 -8.80 1.66 -1.75
N GLU A 127 -9.31 2.85 -1.46
CA GLU A 127 -8.84 4.11 -2.04
C GLU A 127 -7.33 4.28 -1.84
N LEU A 128 -6.83 3.98 -0.64
CA LEU A 128 -5.40 4.04 -0.35
C LEU A 128 -4.60 3.02 -1.17
N MET A 129 -5.10 1.79 -1.34
CA MET A 129 -4.43 0.76 -2.12
C MET A 129 -4.25 1.13 -3.59
N GLU A 130 -5.15 1.95 -4.16
CA GLU A 130 -5.12 2.36 -5.56
C GLU A 130 -4.11 3.48 -5.87
N ASN A 131 -3.44 4.04 -4.86
CA ASN A 131 -2.49 5.14 -5.05
C ASN A 131 -1.18 4.75 -5.77
N PHE A 132 -0.81 3.46 -5.74
CA PHE A 132 0.40 2.96 -6.38
C PHE A 132 0.05 1.86 -7.40
N PRO A 133 0.68 1.86 -8.59
CA PRO A 133 0.46 0.81 -9.58
C PRO A 133 0.96 -0.53 -9.06
N VAL A 134 0.43 -1.62 -9.62
CA VAL A 134 0.97 -2.97 -9.50
C VAL A 134 1.47 -3.42 -10.86
N TYR A 135 2.55 -4.20 -10.87
CA TYR A 135 3.13 -4.76 -12.08
C TYR A 135 2.88 -6.26 -12.08
N THR A 136 2.36 -6.76 -13.20
CA THR A 136 2.02 -8.16 -13.40
C THR A 136 2.69 -8.71 -14.65
N LEU A 137 2.88 -10.01 -14.71
CA LEU A 137 3.31 -10.68 -15.94
C LEU A 137 2.26 -10.57 -17.05
N LYS A 138 2.76 -10.36 -18.27
CA LYS A 138 2.02 -10.41 -19.53
C LYS A 138 2.83 -11.23 -20.54
N ALA A 139 2.21 -12.20 -21.19
CA ALA A 139 2.80 -13.05 -22.22
C ALA A 139 1.96 -12.94 -23.50
N GLY A 140 2.52 -12.31 -24.55
CA GLY A 140 1.72 -11.98 -25.73
C GLY A 140 0.58 -11.03 -25.33
N ASP A 141 -0.66 -11.43 -25.57
CA ASP A 141 -1.86 -10.67 -25.18
C ASP A 141 -2.48 -11.12 -23.83
N ASP A 142 -1.91 -12.15 -23.20
CA ASP A 142 -2.43 -12.73 -21.97
C ASP A 142 -1.76 -12.13 -20.73
N ILE A 143 -2.57 -11.63 -19.79
CA ILE A 143 -2.12 -11.19 -18.47
C ILE A 143 -2.18 -12.40 -17.51
N SER A 144 -1.22 -12.51 -16.58
CA SER A 144 -1.24 -13.57 -15.56
C SER A 144 -2.58 -13.57 -14.81
N PRO A 145 -3.30 -14.71 -14.77
CA PRO A 145 -4.63 -14.79 -14.17
C PRO A 145 -4.62 -14.61 -12.66
N VAL A 146 -3.44 -14.72 -12.04
CA VAL A 146 -3.22 -14.53 -10.61
C VAL A 146 -2.51 -13.22 -10.29
N TYR A 147 -2.27 -12.37 -11.30
CA TYR A 147 -1.58 -11.09 -11.19
C TYR A 147 -0.21 -11.19 -10.49
N GLU A 148 0.55 -12.24 -10.81
CA GLU A 148 1.84 -12.47 -10.18
C GLU A 148 2.88 -11.40 -10.55
N THR A 149 3.77 -11.12 -9.61
CA THR A 149 4.88 -10.18 -9.81
C THR A 149 5.84 -10.70 -10.90
N PRO A 150 6.40 -9.81 -11.75
CA PRO A 150 7.44 -10.22 -12.70
C PRO A 150 8.68 -10.84 -12.04
N LEU A 151 8.90 -10.57 -10.75
CA LEU A 151 9.98 -11.18 -9.98
C LEU A 151 9.80 -12.69 -9.75
N GLY A 152 8.60 -13.24 -9.99
CA GLY A 152 8.35 -14.68 -9.98
C GLY A 152 9.09 -15.45 -11.08
N LEU A 153 9.62 -14.76 -12.09
CA LEU A 153 10.45 -15.38 -13.15
C LEU A 153 11.87 -15.73 -12.69
N PHE A 154 12.29 -15.29 -11.51
CA PHE A 154 13.67 -15.39 -11.04
C PHE A 154 13.76 -16.20 -9.74
N PRO A 155 14.08 -17.50 -9.81
CA PRO A 155 14.40 -18.30 -8.65
C PRO A 155 15.55 -17.69 -7.83
N ALA A 156 15.34 -17.56 -6.52
CA ALA A 156 16.29 -16.88 -5.63
C ALA A 156 17.64 -17.61 -5.53
N ASP A 157 17.64 -18.94 -5.59
CA ASP A 157 18.82 -19.80 -5.53
C ASP A 157 19.74 -19.64 -6.76
N LYS A 158 19.16 -19.30 -7.91
CA LYS A 158 19.88 -19.17 -9.18
C LYS A 158 20.27 -17.74 -9.52
N TYR A 159 19.37 -16.78 -9.30
CA TYR A 159 19.53 -15.39 -9.76
C TYR A 159 19.59 -14.36 -8.63
N GLY A 160 19.41 -14.77 -7.37
CA GLY A 160 19.31 -13.85 -6.24
C GLY A 160 20.51 -12.91 -6.10
N ASP A 161 21.72 -13.46 -6.18
CA ASP A 161 22.96 -12.68 -6.05
C ASP A 161 23.14 -11.67 -7.19
N GLU A 162 22.80 -12.05 -8.43
CA GLU A 162 22.93 -11.17 -9.60
C GLU A 162 21.90 -10.04 -9.53
N ILE A 163 20.65 -10.37 -9.21
CA ILE A 163 19.57 -9.39 -9.07
C ILE A 163 19.84 -8.40 -7.94
N GLU A 164 20.31 -8.87 -6.79
CA GLU A 164 20.60 -8.00 -5.66
C GLU A 164 21.76 -7.04 -5.98
N LYS A 165 22.81 -7.53 -6.67
CA LYS A 165 23.97 -6.71 -7.05
C LYS A 165 23.63 -5.69 -8.14
N GLU A 166 22.97 -6.11 -9.20
CA GLU A 166 22.72 -5.28 -10.38
C GLU A 166 21.50 -4.38 -10.22
N TYR A 167 20.41 -4.93 -9.68
CA TYR A 167 19.11 -4.28 -9.61
C TYR A 167 18.73 -3.77 -8.22
N LYS A 168 19.54 -4.09 -7.18
CA LYS A 168 19.30 -3.69 -5.78
C LYS A 168 17.96 -4.18 -5.24
N ILE A 169 17.49 -5.32 -5.73
CA ILE A 169 16.27 -5.97 -5.27
C ILE A 169 16.66 -7.06 -4.26
N PRO A 170 16.24 -6.96 -2.99
CA PRO A 170 16.56 -8.00 -2.00
C PRO A 170 15.96 -9.36 -2.38
N GLN A 171 16.71 -10.44 -2.12
CA GLN A 171 16.31 -11.80 -2.53
C GLN A 171 14.95 -12.24 -1.97
N ARG A 172 14.51 -11.67 -0.83
CA ARG A 172 13.20 -11.98 -0.23
C ARG A 172 11.99 -11.61 -1.10
N TYR A 173 12.17 -10.77 -2.13
CA TYR A 173 11.10 -10.41 -3.09
C TYR A 173 11.05 -11.34 -4.30
N LEU A 174 12.04 -12.23 -4.45
CA LEU A 174 12.05 -13.26 -5.46
C LEU A 174 11.17 -14.43 -4.97
N THR A 175 10.11 -14.72 -5.73
CA THR A 175 9.07 -15.69 -5.34
C THR A 175 8.99 -16.90 -6.28
N GLY A 176 9.91 -16.97 -7.25
CA GLY A 176 10.06 -18.08 -8.19
C GLY A 176 10.82 -19.27 -7.62
#